data_AF-A0A9D2JAV9-F1
#
_entry.id   AF-A0A9D2JAV9-F1
#
_cell.length_a   1.000
_cell.length_b   1.000
_cell.length_c   1.000
_cell.angle_alpha   90.00
_cell.angle_beta   90.00
_cell.angle_gamma   90.00
#
_symmetry.space_group_name_H-M   'P 1'
#
loop_
_entity.id
_entity.type
_entity.pdbx_description
1 polymer ?
#
loop_
_entity_poly.entity_id
_entity_poly.type
_entity_poly.pdbx_seq_one_letter_code
_entity_poly.pdbx_strand_id
1 'polypeptide(L)'
;MVYPKETTVRTWLAALQGLNVRVKKMFGCYCLYCDEQPVGWLSGEVLSLREVGLSYLPPTLKRPAPGDAVQEIVIPLEYCGCEWLPRAVQDTARLRKAAAASPSHPKKQNP
;
A
#
# COMPACT_ATOMS: atom_id res chain seq x y z
N MET A 1 -16.00 1.44 7.20
CA MET A 1 -15.35 0.68 6.12
C MET A 1 -16.29 -0.41 5.66
N VAL A 2 -16.42 -0.59 4.34
CA VAL A 2 -17.28 -1.61 3.73
C VAL A 2 -16.37 -2.65 3.12
N TYR A 3 -16.62 -3.94 3.41
CA TYR A 3 -15.85 -4.99 2.78
C TYR A 3 -15.95 -4.88 1.26
N PRO A 4 -14.82 -4.95 0.53
CA PRO A 4 -14.86 -5.04 -0.92
C PRO A 4 -15.67 -6.28 -1.34
N LYS A 5 -16.40 -6.16 -2.46
CA LYS A 5 -17.03 -7.33 -3.09
C LYS A 5 -15.94 -8.34 -3.45
N GLU A 6 -16.27 -9.62 -3.45
CA GLU A 6 -15.31 -10.67 -3.80
C GLU A 6 -14.72 -10.45 -5.20
N THR A 7 -15.55 -10.01 -6.15
CA THR A 7 -15.12 -9.65 -7.51
C THR A 7 -14.07 -8.54 -7.50
N THR A 8 -14.25 -7.50 -6.68
CA THR A 8 -13.30 -6.40 -6.53
C THR A 8 -11.95 -6.89 -5.98
N VAL A 9 -11.97 -7.77 -4.97
CA VAL A 9 -10.73 -8.36 -4.43
C VAL A 9 -10.01 -9.18 -5.50
N ARG A 10 -10.76 -10.00 -6.25
CA ARG A 10 -10.20 -10.80 -7.35
C ARG A 10 -9.59 -9.93 -8.45
N THR A 11 -10.23 -8.81 -8.81
CA THR A 11 -9.68 -7.86 -9.79
C THR A 11 -8.35 -7.28 -9.33
N TRP A 12 -8.24 -6.83 -8.08
CA TRP A 12 -6.98 -6.35 -7.53
C TRP A 12 -5.89 -7.44 -7.50
N LEU A 13 -6.23 -8.67 -7.11
CA LEU A 13 -5.27 -9.77 -7.08
C LEU A 13 -4.81 -10.19 -8.49
N ALA A 14 -5.70 -10.15 -9.49
CA ALA A 14 -5.35 -10.40 -10.88
C ALA A 14 -4.40 -9.34 -11.43
N ALA A 15 -4.63 -8.07 -11.11
CA ALA A 15 -3.73 -6.97 -11.48
C ALA A 15 -2.32 -7.10 -10.88
N LEU A 16 -2.19 -7.80 -9.74
CA LEU A 16 -0.91 -8.02 -9.04
C LEU A 16 -0.34 -9.43 -9.32
N GLN A 17 -0.85 -10.11 -10.35
CA GLN A 17 -0.35 -11.42 -10.74
C GLN A 17 1.14 -11.34 -11.09
N GLY A 18 1.92 -12.27 -10.56
CA GLY A 18 3.39 -12.29 -10.69
C GLY A 18 4.12 -11.68 -9.49
N LEU A 19 3.42 -11.01 -8.57
CA LEU A 19 3.95 -10.63 -7.27
C LEU A 19 3.61 -11.66 -6.19
N ASN A 20 4.42 -11.72 -5.14
CA ASN A 20 4.16 -12.53 -3.96
C ASN A 20 3.18 -11.80 -3.01
N VAL A 21 1.91 -11.72 -3.42
CA VAL A 21 0.86 -11.02 -2.68
C VAL A 21 0.00 -11.95 -1.85
N ARG A 22 -0.38 -11.48 -0.66
CA ARG A 22 -1.33 -12.17 0.21
C ARG A 22 -2.26 -11.15 0.87
N VAL A 23 -3.53 -11.50 0.99
CA VAL A 23 -4.53 -10.66 1.67
C VAL A 23 -4.98 -11.30 2.97
N LYS A 24 -5.14 -10.48 4.02
CA LYS A 24 -5.70 -10.90 5.30
C LYS A 24 -6.92 -10.07 5.63
N LYS A 25 -8.06 -10.72 5.86
CA LYS A 25 -9.31 -10.06 6.28
C LYS A 25 -9.11 -9.40 7.66
N MET A 26 -9.43 -8.12 7.78
CA MET A 26 -9.27 -7.32 9.00
C MET A 26 -10.37 -6.26 9.05
N PHE A 27 -11.21 -6.24 10.10
CA PHE A 27 -12.09 -5.11 10.46
C PHE A 27 -12.74 -4.31 9.30
N GLY A 28 -13.39 -4.98 8.34
CA GLY A 28 -14.08 -4.30 7.23
C GLY A 28 -13.22 -4.02 6.00
N CYS A 29 -11.97 -4.48 5.97
CA CYS A 29 -11.05 -4.39 4.84
C CYS A 29 -10.22 -5.68 4.68
N TYR A 30 -9.38 -5.71 3.65
CA TYR A 30 -8.35 -6.74 3.49
C TYR A 30 -6.98 -6.09 3.53
N CYS A 31 -6.18 -6.38 4.55
CA CYS A 31 -4.78 -5.98 4.58
C CYS A 31 -4.03 -6.68 3.45
N LEU A 32 -3.39 -5.92 2.58
CA LEU A 32 -2.58 -6.40 1.46
C LEU A 32 -1.12 -6.45 1.89
N TYR A 33 -0.51 -7.61 1.68
CA TYR A 33 0.91 -7.83 1.88
C TYR A 33 1.57 -8.16 0.54
N CYS A 34 2.82 -7.74 0.39
CA CYS A 34 3.72 -8.15 -0.68
C CYS A 34 5.09 -8.47 -0.06
N ASP A 35 5.67 -9.63 -0.37
CA ASP A 35 6.90 -10.12 0.28
C ASP A 35 6.88 -10.03 1.82
N GLU A 36 5.75 -10.44 2.37
CA GLU A 36 5.44 -10.41 3.81
C GLU A 36 5.36 -9.01 4.44
N GLN A 37 5.58 -7.95 3.66
CA GLN A 37 5.45 -6.57 4.14
C GLN A 37 4.03 -6.06 3.97
N PRO A 38 3.45 -5.38 4.98
CA PRO A 38 2.14 -4.75 4.85
C PRO A 38 2.26 -3.51 3.95
N VAL A 39 1.78 -3.61 2.72
CA VAL A 39 1.91 -2.56 1.70
C VAL A 39 0.67 -1.67 1.62
N GLY A 40 -0.48 -2.13 2.11
CA GLY A 40 -1.72 -1.38 2.02
C GLY A 40 -2.94 -2.20 2.44
N TRP A 41 -4.12 -1.76 2.03
CA TRP A 41 -5.36 -2.53 2.20
C TRP A 41 -6.41 -2.22 1.14
N LEU A 42 -7.28 -3.20 0.92
CA LEU A 42 -8.44 -3.11 0.05
C LEU A 42 -9.69 -2.81 0.88
N SER A 43 -10.41 -1.75 0.52
CA SER A 43 -11.65 -1.32 1.17
C SER A 43 -12.60 -0.78 0.11
N GLY A 44 -13.84 -1.26 0.04
CA GLY A 44 -14.76 -0.89 -1.05
C GLY A 44 -14.16 -1.17 -2.44
N GLU A 45 -13.94 -0.13 -3.23
CA GLU A 45 -13.33 -0.21 -4.58
C GLU A 45 -11.94 0.43 -4.65
N VAL A 46 -11.28 0.63 -3.51
CA VAL A 46 -9.98 1.29 -3.48
C VAL A 46 -8.90 0.40 -2.86
N LEU A 47 -7.68 0.58 -3.35
CA LEU A 47 -6.45 0.17 -2.69
C LEU A 47 -5.85 1.40 -1.98
N SER A 48 -5.79 1.36 -0.65
CA SER A 48 -5.00 2.32 0.13
C SER A 48 -3.57 1.80 0.23
N LEU A 49 -2.66 2.34 -0.60
CA LEU A 49 -1.24 1.97 -0.62
C LEU A 49 -0.46 2.85 0.38
N ARG A 50 0.47 2.28 1.14
CA ARG A 50 1.32 3.06 2.05
C ARG A 50 2.15 4.09 1.28
N GLU A 51 2.15 5.33 1.75
CA GLU A 51 3.06 6.37 1.23
C GLU A 51 4.48 6.10 1.72
N VAL A 52 5.42 6.01 0.79
CA VAL A 52 6.84 5.68 1.03
C VAL A 52 7.80 6.51 0.16
N GLY A 53 7.29 7.54 -0.54
CA GLY A 53 8.07 8.45 -1.37
C GLY A 53 8.27 8.01 -2.82
N LEU A 54 7.43 7.13 -3.38
CA LEU A 54 7.55 6.69 -4.79
C LEU A 54 7.29 7.87 -5.74
N SER A 55 8.28 8.41 -6.44
CA SER A 55 8.12 9.64 -7.24
C SER A 55 7.38 9.46 -8.57
N TYR A 56 7.25 8.24 -9.07
CA TYR A 56 6.71 7.94 -10.40
C TYR A 56 5.19 7.70 -10.44
N LEU A 57 4.52 7.75 -9.29
CA LEU A 57 3.06 7.58 -9.24
C LEU A 57 2.36 8.71 -9.99
N PRO A 58 1.21 8.45 -10.64
CA PRO A 58 0.48 9.47 -11.36
C PRO A 58 0.21 10.72 -10.51
N PRO A 59 0.39 11.94 -11.06
CA PRO A 59 0.17 13.18 -10.32
C PRO A 59 -1.31 13.41 -9.97
N THR A 60 -2.23 12.68 -10.60
CA THR A 60 -3.66 12.67 -10.30
C THR A 60 -3.99 12.00 -8.96
N LEU A 61 -3.11 11.15 -8.43
CA LEU A 61 -3.32 10.52 -7.13
C LEU A 61 -2.95 11.50 -6.01
N LYS A 62 -3.92 11.78 -5.14
CA LYS A 62 -3.69 12.62 -3.96
C LYS A 62 -2.78 11.90 -2.97
N ARG A 63 -1.67 12.55 -2.63
CA ARG A 63 -0.76 12.10 -1.57
C ARG A 63 -1.16 12.70 -0.23
N PRO A 64 -0.95 11.98 0.88
CA PRO A 64 -1.04 12.56 2.21
C PRO A 64 0.09 13.58 2.41
N ALA A 65 -0.18 14.63 3.18
CA ALA A 65 0.85 15.57 3.59
C ALA A 65 1.75 14.94 4.67
N PRO A 66 3.04 15.36 4.76
CA PRO A 66 3.87 14.99 5.90
C PRO A 66 3.20 15.39 7.21
N GLY A 67 2.97 14.42 8.11
CA GLY A 67 2.33 14.64 9.41
C GLY A 67 0.83 14.34 9.46
N ASP A 68 0.20 14.07 8.32
CA ASP A 68 -1.18 13.54 8.31
C ASP A 68 -1.25 12.23 9.10
N ALA A 69 -2.32 12.06 9.87
CA ALA A 69 -2.57 10.83 10.64
C ALA A 69 -2.69 9.59 9.75
N VAL A 70 -3.10 9.80 8.50
CA VAL A 70 -3.25 8.76 7.48
C VAL A 70 -2.14 8.95 6.45
N GLN A 71 -1.25 7.97 6.34
CA GLN A 71 -0.12 7.98 5.42
C GLN A 71 -0.33 6.94 4.31
N GLU A 72 -1.48 7.01 3.65
CA GLU A 72 -1.79 6.21 2.46
C GLU A 72 -2.21 7.05 1.27
N ILE A 73 -1.87 6.54 0.09
CA ILE A 73 -2.34 7.00 -1.20
C ILE A 73 -3.55 6.14 -1.57
N VAL A 74 -4.70 6.77 -1.78
CA VAL A 74 -5.93 6.07 -2.20
C VAL A 74 -5.90 5.89 -3.71
N ILE A 75 -5.89 4.65 -4.17
CA ILE A 75 -5.87 4.26 -5.58
C ILE A 75 -7.24 3.68 -5.94
N PRO A 76 -8.03 4.38 -6.79
CA PRO A 76 -9.31 3.87 -7.28
C PRO A 76 -9.16 2.65 -8.18
N LEU A 77 -10.19 1.80 -8.25
CA LEU A 77 -10.21 0.58 -9.08
C LEU A 77 -9.91 0.84 -10.56
N GLU A 78 -10.22 2.02 -11.09
CA GLU A 78 -9.94 2.40 -12.47
C GLU A 78 -8.45 2.32 -12.84
N TYR A 79 -7.56 2.42 -11.84
CA TYR A 79 -6.11 2.28 -12.02
C TYR A 79 -5.60 0.84 -11.88
N CYS A 80 -6.48 -0.15 -11.65
CA CYS A 80 -6.05 -1.53 -11.39
C CYS A 80 -5.26 -2.12 -12.57
N GLY A 81 -5.59 -1.73 -13.80
CA GLY A 81 -4.91 -2.20 -15.02
C GLY A 81 -3.68 -1.39 -15.41
N CYS A 82 -3.23 -0.43 -14.60
CA CYS A 82 -2.09 0.40 -14.96
C CYS A 82 -0.76 -0.32 -14.76
N GLU A 83 0.12 -0.25 -15.76
CA GLU A 83 1.46 -0.87 -15.77
C GLU A 83 2.34 -0.51 -14.56
N TRP A 84 2.15 0.68 -13.99
CA TRP A 84 2.94 1.14 -12.84
C TRP A 84 2.51 0.49 -11.52
N LEU A 85 1.30 -0.10 -11.43
CA LEU A 85 0.72 -0.56 -10.18
C LEU A 85 1.49 -1.74 -9.56
N PRO A 86 1.81 -2.84 -10.28
CA PRO A 86 2.58 -3.93 -9.70
C PRO A 86 3.95 -3.46 -9.19
N ARG A 87 4.60 -2.57 -9.96
CA ARG A 87 5.87 -1.96 -9.57
C ARG A 87 5.73 -1.14 -8.27
N ALA A 88 4.66 -0.34 -8.15
CA ALA A 88 4.40 0.45 -6.96
C ALA A 88 4.18 -0.41 -5.71
N VAL A 89 3.46 -1.53 -5.84
CA VAL A 89 3.26 -2.49 -4.74
C VAL A 89 4.58 -3.13 -4.32
N GLN A 90 5.38 -3.60 -5.28
CA GLN A 90 6.67 -4.23 -5.02
C GLN A 90 7.68 -3.25 -4.40
N ASP A 91 7.78 -2.03 -4.93
CA ASP A 91 8.68 -0.99 -4.40
C ASP A 91 8.27 -0.56 -3.00
N THR A 92 6.96 -0.50 -2.72
CA THR A 92 6.44 -0.24 -1.37
C THR A 92 6.91 -1.31 -0.40
N ALA A 93 6.80 -2.60 -0.75
CA ALA A 93 7.28 -3.68 0.10
C ALA A 93 8.79 -3.56 0.38
N ARG A 94 9.58 -3.34 -0.68
CA ARG A 94 11.04 -3.19 -0.58
C ARG A 94 11.44 -2.05 0.36
N LEU A 95 10.84 -0.87 0.19
CA LEU A 95 11.15 0.30 1.02
C LEU A 95 10.71 0.10 2.48
N ARG A 96 9.56 -0.54 2.71
CA ARG A 96 9.12 -0.89 4.07
C ARG A 96 10.07 -1.86 4.76
N LYS A 97 10.55 -2.88 4.04
CA LYS A 97 11.53 -3.83 4.55
C LYS A 97 12.85 -3.12 4.91
N ALA A 98 13.34 -2.22 4.06
CA ALA A 98 14.56 -1.46 4.30
C ALA A 98 14.44 -0.52 5.52
N ALA A 99 13.29 0.15 5.67
CA ALA A 99 13.01 1.00 6.82
C ALA A 99 12.96 0.20 8.14
N ALA A 100 12.43 -1.03 8.12
CA ALA A 100 12.40 -1.91 9.28
C ALA A 100 13.79 -2.47 9.66
N ALA A 101 14.69 -2.64 8.67
CA ALA A 101 16.04 -3.15 8.90
C ALA A 101 17.04 -2.08 9.35
N SER A 102 16.70 -0.79 9.23
CA SER A 102 17.58 0.30 9.64
C SER A 102 17.51 0.50 11.17
N PRO A 103 18.63 0.47 11.91
CA PRO A 103 18.62 0.75 13.34
C PRO A 103 18.20 2.20 13.57
N SER A 104 17.04 2.39 14.21
CA SER A 104 16.57 3.70 14.64
C SER A 104 17.60 4.36 15.56
N HIS A 105 18.14 5.51 15.16
CA HIS A 105 18.95 6.36 16.04
C HIS A 105 18.20 6.63 17.34
N PRO A 106 18.77 6.38 18.53
CA PRO A 106 18.12 6.76 19.79
C PRO A 106 18.02 8.29 19.85
N LYS A 107 16.81 8.81 20.10
CA LYS A 107 16.59 10.21 20.44
C LYS A 107 17.47 10.55 21.64
N LYS A 108 18.44 11.47 21.46
CA LYS A 108 19.18 12.07 22.58
C LYS A 108 18.17 12.72 23.53
N GLN A 109 18.01 12.14 24.71
CA GLN A 109 17.49 12.87 25.87
C GLN A 109 18.59 13.87 26.25
N ASN A 110 18.26 15.16 26.23
CA ASN A 110 19.13 16.19 26.79
C ASN A 110 18.79 16.37 28.28
N PRO A 111 19.79 16.75 29.10
CA PRO A 111 19.77 16.64 30.56
C PRO A 111 18.78 17.58 31.25
#